data_AF-A0A9D7IFV8-F1
#
_entry.id   AF-A0A9D7IFV8-F1
#
_cell.length_a   1.000
_cell.length_b   1.000
_cell.length_c   1.000
_cell.angle_alpha   90.00
_cell.angle_beta   90.00
_cell.angle_gamma   90.00
#
_symmetry.space_group_name_H-M   'P 1'
#
loop_
_entity.id
_entity.type
_entity.pdbx_description
1 polymer ?
#
loop_
_entity_poly.entity_id
_entity_poly.type
_entity_poly.pdbx_seq_one_letter_code
_entity_poly.pdbx_strand_id
1 'polypeptide(L)' 'MTTDTAMEAKWNPAHNHNEQAFKTDSEGKFKVKISQYGKWYVRTIHMVPSANKELDYVSNWGTLTSEVR' A
#
# COMPACT_ATOMS: atom_id res chain seq x y z
N MET A 1 -29.08 28.71 -7.48
CA MET A 1 -28.27 27.56 -7.95
C MET A 1 -27.15 27.39 -6.96
N THR A 2 -27.29 26.43 -6.06
CA THR A 2 -26.36 26.17 -4.95
C THR A 2 -25.14 25.44 -5.48
N THR A 3 -23.98 25.94 -5.11
CA THR A 3 -22.63 25.48 -5.47
C THR A 3 -22.36 24.09 -4.91
N ASP A 4 -21.96 23.15 -5.76
CA ASP A 4 -21.46 21.85 -5.34
C ASP A 4 -19.93 21.93 -5.16
N THR A 5 -19.53 22.23 -3.93
CA THR A 5 -18.13 22.22 -3.51
C THR A 5 -17.74 20.76 -3.26
N ALA A 6 -17.23 20.08 -4.29
CA ALA A 6 -16.55 18.80 -4.08
C ALA A 6 -15.35 19.03 -3.15
N MET A 7 -15.35 18.37 -2.00
CA MET A 7 -14.22 18.33 -1.08
C MET A 7 -13.03 17.68 -1.79
N GLU A 8 -12.10 18.49 -2.30
CA GLU A 8 -10.77 18.01 -2.66
C GLU A 8 -10.09 17.50 -1.39
N ALA A 9 -9.85 16.19 -1.33
CA ALA A 9 -8.96 15.62 -0.33
C ALA A 9 -7.57 16.25 -0.52
N LYS A 10 -7.25 17.25 0.31
CA LYS A 10 -5.96 17.92 0.30
C LYS A 10 -4.87 16.91 0.64
N TRP A 11 -4.02 16.61 -0.33
CA TRP A 11 -2.78 15.86 -0.14
C TRP A 11 -1.94 16.52 0.96
N ASN A 12 -1.69 15.79 2.05
CA ASN A 12 -0.84 16.27 3.15
C ASN A 12 0.62 15.87 2.86
N PRO A 13 1.52 16.82 2.52
CA PRO A 13 2.92 16.53 2.22
C PRO A 13 3.74 16.10 3.46
N ALA A 14 3.16 16.11 4.67
CA ALA A 14 3.84 15.68 5.90
C ALA A 14 3.94 14.14 6.06
N HIS A 15 3.39 13.35 5.13
CA HIS A 15 3.61 11.89 5.09
C HIS A 15 4.97 11.57 4.46
N ASN A 16 6.04 11.76 5.26
CA ASN A 16 7.37 11.28 4.90
C ASN A 16 7.43 9.76 5.10
N HIS A 17 7.14 9.01 4.04
CA HIS A 17 7.41 7.58 4.00
C HIS A 17 8.92 7.41 3.74
N ASN A 18 9.73 7.16 4.78
CA ASN A 18 11.04 6.54 4.59
C ASN A 18 10.88 5.02 4.27
N GLU A 19 9.81 4.70 3.54
CA GLU A 19 9.36 3.36 3.23
C GLU A 19 9.63 3.10 1.76
N GLN A 20 10.22 1.96 1.46
CA GLN A 20 10.43 1.53 0.08
C GLN A 20 9.19 0.79 -0.41
N ALA A 21 8.66 1.19 -1.56
CA ALA A 21 7.56 0.51 -2.22
C ALA A 21 8.09 -0.38 -3.36
N PHE A 22 7.58 -1.61 -3.43
CA PHE A 22 7.92 -2.57 -4.47
C PHE A 22 6.65 -3.10 -5.12
N LYS A 23 6.69 -3.33 -6.43
CA LYS A 23 5.67 -4.09 -7.15
C LYS A 23 6.18 -5.52 -7.32
N THR A 24 5.34 -6.50 -7.05
CA THR A 24 5.66 -7.90 -7.29
C THR A 24 5.79 -8.18 -8.78
N ASP A 25 6.60 -9.17 -9.13
CA ASP A 25 6.63 -9.73 -10.47
C ASP A 25 5.35 -10.56 -10.77
N SER A 26 5.30 -11.17 -11.95
CA SER A 26 4.19 -12.00 -12.41
C SER A 26 3.97 -13.27 -11.58
N GLU A 27 4.95 -13.69 -10.78
CA GLU A 27 4.85 -14.82 -9.87
C GLU A 27 4.48 -14.39 -8.43
N GLY A 28 4.19 -13.09 -8.21
CA GLY A 28 3.86 -12.55 -6.91
C GLY A 28 5.07 -12.36 -5.99
N LYS A 29 6.29 -12.34 -6.53
CA LYS A 29 7.53 -12.21 -5.73
C LYS A 29 8.10 -10.80 -5.82
N PHE A 30 8.80 -10.38 -4.78
CA PHE A 30 9.65 -9.19 -4.79
C PHE A 30 10.96 -9.50 -4.06
N LYS A 31 12.00 -8.70 -4.30
CA LYS A 31 13.29 -8.82 -3.61
C LYS A 31 13.68 -7.46 -3.04
N VAL A 32 14.08 -7.46 -1.77
CA VAL A 32 14.62 -6.29 -1.09
C VAL A 32 15.95 -6.65 -0.45
N LYS A 33 16.93 -5.76 -0.56
CA LYS A 33 18.21 -5.89 0.13
C LYS A 33 18.10 -5.25 1.51
N ILE A 34 18.19 -6.05 2.56
CA ILE A 34 18.25 -5.57 3.94
C ILE A 34 19.71 -5.24 4.26
N SER A 35 20.01 -3.97 4.53
CA SER A 35 21.36 -3.48 4.85
C SER A 35 21.57 -3.20 6.34
N GLN A 36 20.52 -3.34 7.16
CA GLN A 36 20.53 -3.00 8.58
C GLN A 36 19.82 -4.08 9.40
N TYR A 37 20.40 -4.40 10.55
CA TYR A 37 19.76 -5.18 11.59
C TYR A 37 18.58 -4.42 12.20
N GLY A 38 17.64 -5.13 12.80
CA GLY A 38 16.48 -4.57 13.49
C GLY A 38 15.16 -5.20 13.08
N LYS A 39 14.07 -4.57 13.50
CA LYS A 39 12.70 -5.02 13.21
C LYS A 39 12.24 -4.44 11.87
N TRP A 40 11.72 -5.32 11.02
CA TRP A 40 11.21 -5.00 9.70
C TRP A 40 9.73 -5.30 9.61
N TYR A 41 9.00 -4.41 8.96
CA TYR A 41 7.57 -4.54 8.68
C TYR A 41 7.36 -4.46 7.18
N VAL A 42 6.79 -5.51 6.60
CA VAL A 42 6.41 -5.54 5.18
C VAL A 42 4.89 -5.56 5.11
N ARG A 43 4.31 -4.51 4.53
CA ARG A 43 2.88 -4.44 4.24
C ARG A 43 2.64 -4.82 2.79
N THR A 44 1.70 -5.71 2.55
CA THR A 44 1.28 -6.14 1.21
C THR A 44 -0.14 -5.69 0.95
N ILE A 45 -0.38 -5.21 -0.26
CA ILE A 45 -1.72 -4.86 -0.75
C ILE A 45 -1.94 -5.65 -2.03
N HIS A 46 -2.99 -6.46 -2.06
CA HIS A 46 -3.43 -7.16 -3.26
C HIS A 46 -4.81 -6.63 -3.67
N MET A 47 -4.84 -5.90 -4.78
CA MET A 47 -6.06 -5.35 -5.36
C MET A 47 -6.68 -6.38 -6.32
N VAL A 48 -7.93 -6.75 -6.08
CA VAL A 48 -8.67 -7.71 -6.92
C VAL A 48 -9.93 -7.01 -7.46
N PRO A 49 -10.23 -7.10 -8.77
CA PRO A 49 -11.48 -6.58 -9.31
C PRO A 49 -12.69 -7.14 -8.56
N SER A 50 -13.65 -6.29 -8.23
CA SER A 50 -14.84 -6.73 -7.52
C SER A 50 -15.89 -7.29 -8.49
N ALA A 51 -16.64 -8.29 -8.06
CA ALA A 51 -17.84 -8.75 -8.75
C ALA A 51 -19.09 -7.91 -8.39
N ASN A 52 -19.01 -7.11 -7.32
CA ASN A 52 -20.07 -6.18 -6.95
C ASN A 52 -20.02 -4.95 -7.86
N LYS A 53 -21.13 -4.63 -8.55
CA LYS A 53 -21.22 -3.52 -9.51
C LYS A 53 -21.07 -2.13 -8.89
N GLU A 54 -21.16 -2.01 -7.57
CA GLU A 54 -20.98 -0.76 -6.84
C GLU A 54 -19.53 -0.53 -6.37
N LEU A 55 -18.63 -1.50 -6.60
CA LEU A 55 -17.23 -1.43 -6.20
C LEU A 55 -16.35 -1.81 -7.39
N ASP A 56 -15.27 -1.06 -7.64
CA ASP A 56 -14.35 -1.43 -8.72
C ASP A 56 -13.38 -2.53 -8.27
N TYR A 57 -12.88 -2.44 -7.03
CA TYR A 57 -11.87 -3.34 -6.48
C TYR A 57 -12.09 -3.65 -5.00
N VAL A 58 -11.59 -4.80 -4.58
CA VAL A 58 -11.40 -5.19 -3.18
C VAL A 58 -9.91 -5.23 -2.89
N SER A 59 -9.51 -4.64 -1.77
CA SER A 59 -8.11 -4.63 -1.32
C SER A 59 -7.91 -5.64 -0.20
N ASN A 60 -7.03 -6.61 -0.41
CA ASN A 60 -6.62 -7.57 0.60
C ASN A 60 -5.27 -7.13 1.17
N TRP A 61 -5.23 -6.95 2.48
CA TRP A 61 -4.05 -6.44 3.20
C TRP A 61 -3.42 -7.52 4.07
N GLY A 62 -2.10 -7.49 4.14
CA GLY A 62 -1.32 -8.38 5.00
C GLY A 62 -0.08 -7.66 5.54
N THR A 63 0.38 -8.08 6.72
CA THR A 63 1.62 -7.58 7.32
C THR A 63 2.50 -8.74 7.75
N LEU A 64 3.73 -8.76 7.26
CA LEU A 64 4.79 -9.63 7.76
C LEU A 64 5.71 -8.81 8.66
N THR A 65 5.88 -9.26 9.89
CA THR A 65 6.84 -8.71 10.85
C THR A 65 7.99 -9.68 11.01
N SER A 66 9.21 -9.18 10.92
CA SER A 66 10.43 -9.96 11.13
C SER A 66 11.47 -9.15 11.87
N GLU A 67 12.47 -9.83 12.42
CA GLU A 67 13.64 -9.19 13.02
C GLU A 67 14.89 -9.82 12.41
N VAL A 68 15.77 -8.96 11.88
CA VAL A 68 17.08 -9.35 11.38
C VAL A 68 18.08 -9.05 12.49
N ARG A 69 18.73 -10.08 13.00
CA ARG A 69 19.73 -10.01 14.08
C ARG A 69 21.10 -10.44 13.60
#